data_AF-A0A7X2SXG1-F1
#
_entry.id   AF-A0A7X2SXG1-F1
#
_cell.length_a   1.000
_cell.length_b   1.000
_cell.length_c   1.000
_cell.angle_alpha   90.00
_cell.angle_beta   90.00
_cell.angle_gamma   90.00
#
_symmetry.space_group_name_H-M   'P 1'
#
loop_
_entity.id
_entity.type
_entity.pdbx_description
1 polymer ?
#
loop_
_entity_poly.entity_id
_entity_poly.type
_entity_poly.pdbx_seq_one_letter_code
_entity_poly.pdbx_strand_id
1 'polypeptide(L)'
;RLGAAEPTIGNLWELDAIAAAAIGGASLMGGKGSIFGTLIGVVILGALRNGLTLLNIQAFYQLLATGLIIIIAMLIDRATRGK
;
A
#
# COMPACT_ATOMS: atom_id res chain seq x y z
N ARG A 1 22.73 -16.27 10.41
CA ARG A 1 21.34 -16.73 10.15
C ARG A 1 21.26 -16.93 8.65
N LEU A 2 20.97 -18.15 8.23
CA LEU A 2 21.06 -18.60 6.84
C LEU A 2 20.17 -17.73 5.95
N GLY A 3 20.79 -17.01 5.02
CA GLY A 3 20.14 -16.33 3.91
C GLY A 3 19.68 -17.35 2.87
N ALA A 4 18.77 -18.23 3.25
CA ALA A 4 17.91 -18.85 2.26
C ALA A 4 17.06 -17.69 1.72
N ALA A 5 17.28 -17.32 0.45
CA ALA A 5 16.33 -16.50 -0.28
C ALA A 5 15.03 -17.29 -0.30
N GLU A 6 14.17 -17.04 0.68
CA GLU A 6 12.85 -17.64 0.74
C GLU A 6 12.09 -17.08 -0.47
N PRO A 7 11.61 -17.93 -1.40
CA PRO A 7 11.08 -17.48 -2.69
C PRO A 7 9.84 -16.59 -2.53
N THR A 8 9.26 -16.54 -1.33
CA THR A 8 8.14 -15.70 -0.92
C THR A 8 8.53 -14.31 -0.41
N ILE A 9 9.82 -13.96 -0.27
CA ILE A 9 10.25 -12.66 0.28
C ILE A 9 9.70 -11.46 -0.53
N GLY A 10 9.48 -11.64 -1.84
CA GLY A 10 8.87 -10.60 -2.71
C GLY A 10 7.36 -10.71 -2.87
N ASN A 11 6.72 -11.73 -2.29
CA ASN A 11 5.29 -11.93 -2.47
C ASN A 11 4.53 -10.72 -1.88
N LEU A 12 3.64 -10.13 -2.67
CA LEU A 12 2.82 -8.96 -2.32
C LEU A 12 3.56 -7.61 -2.33
N TRP A 13 4.84 -7.55 -2.70
CA TRP A 13 5.52 -6.26 -2.84
C TRP A 13 4.95 -5.44 -3.99
N GLU A 14 4.42 -6.10 -5.03
CA GLU A 14 3.72 -5.42 -6.11
C GLU A 14 2.42 -4.76 -5.60
N LEU A 15 1.70 -5.45 -4.72
CA LEU A 15 0.48 -4.94 -4.10
C LEU A 15 0.78 -3.76 -3.18
N ASP A 16 1.85 -3.84 -2.40
CA ASP A 16 2.32 -2.76 -1.53
C ASP A 16 2.75 -1.53 -2.36
N ALA A 17 3.41 -1.74 -3.51
CA ALA A 17 3.79 -0.67 -4.42
C ALA A 17 2.56 0.06 -5.01
N ILE A 18 1.55 -0.69 -5.46
CA ILE A 18 0.28 -0.13 -5.97
C ILE A 18 -0.45 0.62 -4.85
N ALA A 19 -0.49 0.06 -3.64
CA ALA A 19 -1.13 0.68 -2.49
C ALA A 19 -0.48 2.01 -2.13
N ALA A 20 0.84 2.05 -2.00
CA ALA A 20 1.59 3.26 -1.68
C ALA A 20 1.42 4.34 -2.76
N ALA A 21 1.43 3.95 -4.05
CA ALA A 21 1.17 4.86 -5.16
C ALA A 21 -0.24 5.45 -5.11
N ALA A 22 -1.27 4.61 -4.87
CA ALA A 22 -2.65 5.04 -4.78
C ALA A 22 -2.93 5.94 -3.58
N ILE A 23 -2.42 5.59 -2.39
CA ILE A 23 -2.49 6.41 -1.18
C ILE A 23 -1.81 7.77 -1.41
N GLY A 24 -0.68 7.77 -2.11
CA GLY A 24 0.06 8.97 -2.48
C GLY A 24 -0.58 9.83 -3.58
N GLY A 25 -1.75 9.44 -4.10
CA GLY A 25 -2.48 10.20 -5.12
C GLY A 25 -1.99 9.99 -6.55
N ALA A 26 -1.21 8.92 -6.81
CA ALA A 26 -0.91 8.50 -8.17
C ALA A 26 -2.16 7.88 -8.82
N SER A 27 -2.49 8.34 -10.03
CA SER A 27 -3.63 7.78 -10.76
C SER A 27 -3.35 6.37 -11.26
N LEU A 28 -4.23 5.45 -10.90
CA LEU A 28 -4.23 4.09 -11.44
C LEU A 28 -4.82 4.03 -12.87
N MET A 29 -5.68 4.98 -13.24
CA MET A 29 -6.28 5.11 -14.59
C MET A 29 -5.45 6.00 -15.54
N GLY A 30 -4.36 6.60 -15.06
CA GLY A 30 -3.46 7.44 -15.85
C GLY A 30 -3.84 8.94 -15.87
N GLY A 31 -2.87 9.77 -16.27
CA GLY A 31 -3.07 11.19 -16.56
C GLY A 31 -2.55 12.18 -15.51
N LYS A 32 -2.49 11.84 -14.20
CA LYS A 32 -1.96 12.71 -13.13
C LYS A 32 -1.47 11.92 -11.90
N GLY A 33 -0.27 12.20 -11.42
CA GLY A 33 0.28 11.67 -10.16
C GLY A 33 1.54 12.44 -9.76
N SER A 34 1.85 12.50 -8.46
CA SER A 34 3.04 13.18 -7.94
C SER A 34 3.98 12.20 -7.26
N ILE A 35 5.26 12.22 -7.64
CA ILE A 35 6.33 11.42 -7.00
C ILE A 35 6.40 11.73 -5.51
N PHE A 36 6.24 13.00 -5.13
CA PHE A 36 6.32 13.43 -3.73
C PHE A 36 5.15 12.89 -2.90
N GLY A 37 3.96 12.82 -3.51
CA GLY A 37 2.79 12.20 -2.89
C GLY A 37 2.99 10.69 -2.67
N THR A 38 3.53 9.98 -3.67
CA THR A 38 3.86 8.55 -3.54
C THR A 38 4.92 8.29 -2.47
N LEU A 39 5.94 9.12 -2.35
CA LEU A 39 6.95 9.02 -1.28
C LEU A 39 6.30 9.08 0.10
N ILE A 40 5.37 10.03 0.30
CA ILE A 40 4.59 10.12 1.54
C ILE A 40 3.70 8.88 1.72
N GLY A 41 3.07 8.39 0.65
CA GLY A 41 2.26 7.17 0.66
C GLY A 41 3.04 5.93 1.09
N VAL A 42 4.28 5.76 0.61
CA VAL A 42 5.19 4.68 1.03
C VAL A 42 5.48 4.75 2.52
N VAL A 43 5.79 5.95 3.04
CA VAL A 43 6.08 6.15 4.47
C VAL A 43 4.84 5.83 5.32
N ILE A 44 3.65 6.26 4.91
CA ILE A 44 2.39 5.97 5.61
C ILE A 44 2.14 4.46 5.65
N LEU A 45 2.25 3.77 4.50
CA LEU A 45 1.99 2.34 4.42
C LEU A 45 3.02 1.53 5.24
N GLY A 46 4.29 1.92 5.19
CA GLY A 46 5.35 1.33 6.01
C GLY A 46 5.15 1.54 7.51
N ALA A 47 4.73 2.73 7.92
CA ALA A 47 4.40 3.05 9.30
C ALA A 47 3.18 2.27 9.80
N LEU A 48 2.14 2.13 8.95
CA LEU A 48 0.94 1.36 9.27
C LEU A 48 1.28 -0.11 9.49
N ARG A 49 2.08 -0.72 8.60
CA ARG A 49 2.51 -2.11 8.74
C ARG A 49 3.36 -2.33 9.98
N ASN A 50 4.27 -1.41 10.28
CA ASN A 50 5.02 -1.44 11.54
C ASN A 50 4.09 -1.31 12.75
N GLY A 51 3.13 -0.38 12.72
CA GLY A 51 2.14 -0.19 13.76
C GLY A 51 1.31 -1.44 14.03
N LEU A 52 0.76 -2.08 12.99
CA LEU A 52 0.00 -3.34 13.13
C LEU A 52 0.88 -4.47 13.69
N THR A 53 2.15 -4.51 13.31
CA THR A 53 3.12 -5.50 13.82
C THR A 53 3.41 -5.26 15.32
N LEU A 54 3.59 -4.00 15.74
CA LEU A 54 3.78 -3.63 17.14
C LEU A 54 2.54 -3.92 17.99
N LEU A 55 1.35 -3.77 17.41
CA LEU A 55 0.07 -4.16 18.03
C LEU A 55 -0.16 -5.69 18.05
N ASN A 56 0.83 -6.48 17.63
CA ASN A 56 0.78 -7.95 17.58
C ASN A 56 -0.41 -8.49 16.75
N ILE A 57 -0.84 -7.73 15.75
CA ILE A 57 -1.92 -8.13 14.84
C ILE A 57 -1.39 -9.20 13.89
N GLN A 58 -2.12 -10.31 13.78
CA GLN A 58 -1.75 -11.43 12.92
C GLN A 58 -1.64 -11.00 11.45
N ALA A 59 -0.66 -11.56 10.73
CA ALA A 59 -0.35 -11.21 9.33
C ALA A 59 -1.56 -11.30 8.38
N PHE A 60 -2.50 -12.22 8.65
CA PHE A 60 -3.75 -12.32 7.91
C PHE A 60 -4.58 -11.04 7.95
N TYR A 61 -4.73 -10.43 9.13
CA TYR A 61 -5.46 -9.18 9.28
C TYR A 61 -4.68 -7.98 8.74
N GLN A 62 -3.35 -8.03 8.73
CA GLN A 62 -2.54 -7.01 8.06
C GLN A 62 -2.79 -7.02 6.55
N LEU A 63 -2.83 -8.21 5.93
CA LEU A 63 -3.14 -8.36 4.51
C LEU A 63 -4.56 -7.88 4.17
N LEU A 64 -5.54 -8.25 5.01
CA LEU A 64 -6.92 -7.79 4.86
C LEU A 64 -7.02 -6.26 4.95
N ALA A 65 -6.32 -5.65 5.91
CA ALA A 65 -6.27 -4.21 6.08
C ALA A 65 -5.64 -3.51 4.85
N THR A 66 -4.51 -4.02 4.34
CA THR A 66 -3.88 -3.51 3.12
C THR A 66 -4.84 -3.56 1.93
N GLY A 67 -5.54 -4.68 1.73
CA GLY A 67 -6.54 -4.81 0.67
C GLY A 67 -7.69 -3.80 0.80
N LEU A 68 -8.21 -3.61 2.02
CA LEU A 68 -9.25 -2.61 2.29
C LEU A 68 -8.78 -1.19 2.02
N ILE A 69 -7.56 -0.84 2.43
CA ILE A 69 -6.97 0.49 2.21
C ILE A 69 -6.88 0.79 0.71
N ILE A 70 -6.46 -0.18 -0.11
CA ILE A 70 -6.38 -0.02 -1.57
C ILE A 70 -7.77 0.26 -2.16
N ILE A 71 -8.78 -0.53 -1.76
CA ILE A 71 -10.15 -0.35 -2.25
C ILE A 71 -10.67 1.04 -1.88
N ILE A 72 -10.48 1.47 -0.63
CA ILE A 72 -10.89 2.80 -0.17
C ILE A 72 -10.17 3.90 -0.94
N ALA A 73 -8.84 3.79 -1.09
CA ALA A 73 -8.04 4.75 -1.85
C ALA A 73 -8.53 4.86 -3.31
N MET A 74 -8.85 3.73 -3.95
CA MET A 74 -9.38 3.70 -5.31
C MET A 74 -10.79 4.31 -5.41
N LEU A 75 -11.66 4.03 -4.45
CA LEU A 75 -13.01 4.60 -4.40
C LEU A 75 -12.96 6.12 -4.23
N ILE A 76 -12.06 6.62 -3.38
CA ILE A 76 -11.83 8.05 -3.20
C ILE A 76 -11.25 8.66 -4.48
N ASP A 77 -10.24 8.05 -5.11
CA ASP A 77 -9.67 8.54 -6.37
C ASP A 77 -10.76 8.65 -7.46
N ARG A 78 -11.62 7.63 -7.58
CA ARG A 78 -12.75 7.63 -8.51
C ARG A 78 -13.81 8.68 -8.19
N ALA A 79 -14.16 8.85 -6.92
CA ALA A 79 -15.16 9.84 -6.50
C ALA A 79 -14.67 11.29 -6.66
N THR A 80 -13.39 11.53 -6.43
CA THR A 80 -12.79 12.87 -6.50
C THR A 80 -12.56 13.30 -7.95
N ARG A 81 -12.36 12.36 -8.88
CA ARG A 81 -12.14 12.61 -10.31
C ARG A 81 -13.37 12.42 -11.20
N GLY A 82 -14.50 12.01 -10.61
CA GLY A 82 -15.81 11.93 -11.29
C GLY A 82 -16.51 13.28 -11.50
N LYS A 83 -15.77 14.39 -11.40
CA LYS A 83 -16.17 15.74 -11.78
C LYS A 83 -15.13 16.34 -12.71
#